data_AF-A0A6L9Y808-F1
#
_entry.id   AF-A0A6L9Y808-F1
#
_cell.length_a   1.000
_cell.length_b   1.000
_cell.length_c   1.000
_cell.angle_alpha   90.00
_cell.angle_beta   90.00
_cell.angle_gamma   90.00
#
_symmetry.space_group_name_H-M   'P 1'
#
loop_
_entity.id
_entity.type
_entity.pdbx_description
1 polymer ?
#
loop_
_entity_poly.entity_id
_entity_poly.type
_entity_poly.pdbx_seq_one_letter_code
_entity_poly.pdbx_strand_id
1 'polypeptide(L)' 'MPTHSHFLDVLTPREKEVMWLVSQGTQNKAIALLLGCSIRTVEAHRARIFKKLNVRNAVELALKLKNKR' A
#
# COMPACT_ATOMS: atom_id res chain seq x y z
N MET A 1 -21.70 11.56 -2.37
CA MET A 1 -21.10 10.26 -1.99
C MET A 1 -19.63 10.24 -2.43
N PRO A 2 -18.64 10.38 -1.53
CA PRO A 2 -17.30 9.88 -1.77
C PRO A 2 -17.13 8.51 -1.11
N THR A 3 -16.76 7.57 -1.97
CA THR A 3 -16.56 6.14 -1.75
C THR A 3 -15.12 5.94 -1.22
N HIS A 4 -14.94 5.28 -0.06
CA HIS A 4 -13.65 4.75 0.48
C HIS A 4 -12.51 5.70 0.97
N SER A 5 -12.78 6.96 1.40
CA SER A 5 -11.70 7.97 1.50
C SER A 5 -10.96 8.19 2.85
N HIS A 6 -11.31 7.56 3.97
CA HIS A 6 -10.72 8.01 5.26
C HIS A 6 -9.26 7.60 5.53
N PHE A 7 -8.78 6.47 4.99
CA PHE A 7 -7.40 6.02 5.21
C PHE A 7 -6.45 6.45 4.09
N LEU A 8 -7.02 6.71 2.90
CA LEU A 8 -6.28 7.15 1.72
C LEU A 8 -5.85 8.62 1.86
N ASP A 9 -6.60 9.46 2.55
CA ASP A 9 -6.27 10.89 2.66
C ASP A 9 -4.91 11.18 3.33
N VAL A 10 -4.43 10.28 4.19
CA VAL A 10 -3.15 10.42 4.90
C VAL A 10 -1.94 10.00 4.03
N LEU A 11 -2.21 9.33 2.90
CA LEU A 11 -1.20 8.77 2.01
C LEU A 11 -0.99 9.68 0.80
N THR A 12 0.26 9.91 0.47
CA THR A 12 0.63 10.59 -0.79
C THR A 12 0.16 9.75 -1.99
N PRO A 13 -0.07 10.36 -3.17
CA PRO A 13 -0.50 9.63 -4.37
C PRO A 13 0.39 8.43 -4.70
N ARG A 14 1.72 8.57 -4.55
CA ARG A 14 2.68 7.46 -4.70
C ARG A 14 2.43 6.32 -3.71
N GLU A 15 2.18 6.66 -2.44
CA GLU A 15 1.90 5.66 -1.40
C GLU A 15 0.56 4.94 -1.64
N LYS A 16 -0.44 5.63 -2.20
CA LYS A 16 -1.72 5.04 -2.61
C LYS A 16 -1.53 4.02 -3.72
N GLU A 17 -0.73 4.32 -4.74
CA GLU A 17 -0.45 3.37 -5.83
C GLU A 17 0.24 2.11 -5.31
N VAL A 18 1.25 2.25 -4.45
CA VAL A 18 1.91 1.11 -3.80
C VAL A 18 0.89 0.28 -3.02
N MET A 19 0.10 0.92 -2.15
CA MET A 19 -0.92 0.26 -1.34
C MET A 19 -1.96 -0.47 -2.21
N TRP A 20 -2.40 0.16 -3.30
CA TRP A 20 -3.37 -0.42 -4.22
C TRP A 20 -2.85 -1.69 -4.87
N LEU A 21 -1.64 -1.64 -5.44
CA LEU A 21 -1.01 -2.82 -6.05
C LEU A 21 -0.76 -3.93 -5.02
N VAL A 22 -0.35 -3.58 -3.80
CA VAL A 22 -0.21 -4.55 -2.69
C VAL A 22 -1.57 -5.20 -2.36
N SER A 23 -2.66 -4.43 -2.35
CA SER A 23 -4.01 -4.95 -2.12
C SER A 23 -4.49 -5.92 -3.21
N GLN A 24 -4.03 -5.71 -4.44
CA GLN A 24 -4.33 -6.60 -5.57
C GLN A 24 -3.52 -7.92 -5.50
N GLY A 25 -2.59 -8.05 -4.55
CA GLY A 25 -1.69 -9.21 -4.46
C GLY A 25 -0.53 -9.13 -5.46
N THR A 26 -0.26 -7.95 -6.02
CA THR A 26 0.88 -7.75 -6.92
C THR A 26 2.19 -7.95 -6.16
N GLN A 27 3.12 -8.70 -6.76
CA GLN A 27 4.42 -8.96 -6.14
C GLN A 27 5.24 -7.67 -5.99
N ASN A 28 6.03 -7.57 -4.91
CA ASN A 28 6.88 -6.40 -4.63
C ASN A 28 7.79 -6.04 -5.83
N LYS A 29 8.27 -7.04 -6.57
CA LYS A 29 9.11 -6.86 -7.77
C LYS A 29 8.34 -6.22 -8.93
N ALA A 30 7.08 -6.62 -9.13
CA ALA A 30 6.22 -6.00 -10.14
C ALA A 30 5.80 -4.58 -9.74
N ILE A 31 5.52 -4.35 -8.45
CA ILE A 31 5.25 -3.00 -7.91
C ILE A 31 6.45 -2.07 -8.13
N ALA A 32 7.65 -2.56 -7.82
CA ALA A 32 8.91 -1.88 -8.07
C ALA A 32 9.05 -1.48 -9.56
N LEU A 33 8.81 -2.43 -10.48
CA LEU A 33 8.81 -2.17 -11.92
C LEU A 33 7.76 -1.14 -12.35
N LEU A 34 6.52 -1.28 -11.90
CA LEU A 34 5.40 -0.39 -12.27
C LEU A 34 5.63 1.05 -11.81
N LEU A 35 6.22 1.24 -10.63
CA LEU A 35 6.48 2.55 -10.04
C LEU A 35 7.87 3.11 -10.39
N GLY A 36 8.68 2.37 -11.17
CA GLY A 36 10.06 2.74 -11.46
C GLY A 36 10.93 2.85 -10.19
N CYS A 37 10.61 2.10 -9.15
CA CYS A 37 11.27 2.12 -7.85
C CYS A 37 12.00 0.80 -7.59
N SER A 38 13.04 0.79 -6.75
CA SER A 38 13.65 -0.48 -6.32
C SER A 38 12.74 -1.22 -5.33
N ILE A 39 12.89 -2.55 -5.24
CA ILE A 39 12.19 -3.36 -4.23
C ILE A 39 12.46 -2.81 -2.82
N ARG A 40 13.72 -2.42 -2.54
CA ARG A 40 14.11 -1.72 -1.31
C ARG A 40 13.31 -0.42 -1.07
N THR A 41 13.05 0.34 -2.12
CA THR A 41 12.25 1.56 -2.06
C THR A 41 10.79 1.23 -1.75
N VAL A 42 10.24 0.17 -2.34
CA VAL A 42 8.89 -0.33 -2.01
C VAL A 42 8.80 -0.75 -0.54
N GLU A 43 9.84 -1.39 0.01
CA GLU A 43 9.91 -1.70 1.45
C GLU A 43 9.98 -0.45 2.32
N ALA A 44 10.76 0.56 1.93
CA ALA A 44 10.84 1.82 2.65
C ALA A 44 9.52 2.62 2.59
N HIS A 45 8.81 2.58 1.45
CA HIS A 45 7.46 3.14 1.34
C HIS A 45 6.49 2.36 2.24
N ARG A 46 6.53 1.03 2.22
CA ARG A 46 5.74 0.20 3.12
C ARG A 46 5.96 0.52 4.58
N ALA A 47 7.20 0.66 5.04
CA ALA A 47 7.49 1.01 6.43
C ALA A 47 6.83 2.34 6.84
N ARG A 48 6.85 3.34 5.94
CA ARG A 48 6.14 4.62 6.14
C ARG A 48 4.62 4.45 6.16
N ILE A 49 4.08 3.72 5.20
CA ILE A 49 2.64 3.40 5.09
C ILE A 49 2.17 2.64 6.33
N PHE A 50 2.95 1.66 6.79
CA PHE A 50 2.70 0.86 7.98
C PHE A 50 2.69 1.69 9.26
N LYS A 51 3.65 2.61 9.38
CA LYS A 51 3.69 3.55 10.50
C LYS A 51 2.47 4.49 10.50
N LYS A 52 2.03 4.95 9.33
CA LYS A 52 0.83 5.79 9.17
C LYS A 52 -0.48 5.03 9.43
N LEU A 53 -0.58 3.79 8.97
CA LEU A 53 -1.80 2.96 9.04
C LEU A 53 -1.83 2.01 10.24
N ASN A 54 -0.78 2.03 11.06
CA ASN A 54 -0.56 1.17 12.23
C ASN A 54 -0.80 -0.32 11.92
N VAL A 55 -0.10 -0.83 10.90
CA VAL A 55 -0.13 -2.25 10.47
C VAL A 55 1.28 -2.82 10.51
N ARG A 56 1.41 -4.13 10.79
CA ARG A 56 2.72 -4.75 11.05
C ARG A 56 3.41 -5.27 9.79
N ASN A 57 2.64 -5.55 8.74
CA ASN A 57 3.13 -6.26 7.57
C ASN A 57 2.24 -6.03 6.34
N ALA A 58 2.87 -6.31 5.20
CA ALA A 58 2.32 -6.20 3.85
C ALA A 58 1.01 -6.97 3.67
N VAL A 59 1.02 -8.17 4.23
CA VAL A 59 -0.07 -9.13 4.15
C VAL A 59 -1.23 -8.66 5.01
N GLU A 60 -0.95 -8.16 6.22
CA GLU A 60 -1.98 -7.59 7.10
C GLU A 60 -2.57 -6.31 6.53
N LEU A 61 -1.77 -5.46 5.87
CA LEU A 61 -2.30 -4.32 5.09
C LEU A 61 -3.25 -4.78 3.98
N ALA A 62 -2.82 -5.75 3.16
CA ALA A 62 -3.63 -6.29 2.07
C ALA A 62 -4.91 -6.98 2.57
N LEU A 63 -4.81 -7.69 3.70
CA LEU A 63 -5.95 -8.29 4.41
C LEU A 63 -6.88 -7.21 4.94
N LYS A 64 -6.38 -6.17 5.59
CA LYS A 64 -7.20 -5.07 6.16
C LYS A 64 -7.96 -4.32 5.06
N LEU A 65 -7.41 -4.24 3.85
CA LEU A 65 -8.08 -3.75 2.65
C LEU A 65 -9.14 -4.73 2.11
N LYS A 66 -8.83 -6.02 2.02
CA LYS A 66 -9.72 -7.06 1.49
C LYS A 66 -10.86 -7.45 2.44
N ASN A 67 -10.65 -7.32 3.75
CA ASN A 67 -11.54 -7.84 4.78
C ASN A 67 -12.69 -6.89 5.16
N LYS A 68 -12.95 -5.85 4.35
CA LYS A 68 -14.25 -5.17 4.29
C LYS A 68 -15.03 -5.73 3.10
N ARG A 69 -15.60 -6.92 3.28
CA ARG A 69 -16.76 -7.38 2.49
C ARG A 69 -17.94 -7.53 3.45
#